data_AF-X1FIH8-F1
#
_entry.id   AF-X1FIH8-F1
#
_cell.length_a   1.000
_cell.length_b   1.000
_cell.length_c   1.000
_cell.angle_alpha   90.00
_cell.angle_beta   90.00
_cell.angle_gamma   90.00
#
_symmetry.space_group_name_H-M   'P 1'
#
loop_
_entity.id
_entity.type
_entity.pdbx_description
1 polymer ?
#
loop_
_entity_poly.entity_id
_entity_poly.type
_entity_poly.pdbx_seq_one_letter_code
_entity_poly.pdbx_strand_id
1 'polypeptide(L)' 'MEQLKEKVRELRMKIGWVQEDLAREIGVSLSTVQRWERQGGKPSRLARRELKRLFGETGIEWSENRSKRR' A
#
# COMPACT_ATOMS: atom_id res chain seq x y z
N MET A 1 10.95 -6.80 2.91
CA MET A 1 9.77 -6.26 2.21
C MET A 1 9.87 -4.73 2.22
N GLU A 2 10.92 -4.18 1.59
CA GLU A 2 11.18 -2.74 1.59
C GLU A 2 10.29 -1.98 0.58
N GLN A 3 9.96 -2.64 -0.54
CA GLN A 3 9.22 -2.01 -1.64
C GLN A 3 7.82 -1.51 -1.26
N LEU A 4 7.12 -2.15 -0.32
CA LEU A 4 5.76 -1.69 0.04
C LEU A 4 5.79 -0.32 0.72
N LYS A 5 6.77 -0.09 1.60
CA LYS A 5 6.89 1.15 2.38
C LYS A 5 7.01 2.36 1.45
N GLU A 6 7.98 2.30 0.55
CA GLU A 6 8.29 3.39 -0.37
C GLU A 6 7.13 3.63 -1.33
N LYS A 7 6.54 2.55 -1.86
CA LYS A 7 5.43 2.63 -2.81
C LYS A 7 4.16 3.21 -2.19
N VAL A 8 3.80 2.79 -0.96
CA VAL A 8 2.63 3.36 -0.25
C VAL A 8 2.80 4.85 -0.01
N ARG A 9 3.99 5.29 0.40
CA ARG A 9 4.28 6.72 0.58
C ARG A 9 4.26 7.47 -0.75
N GLU A 10 4.84 6.91 -1.80
CA GLU A 10 4.84 7.48 -3.15
C GLU A 10 3.41 7.68 -3.68
N LEU A 11 2.57 6.65 -3.55
CA LEU A 11 1.15 6.69 -3.91
C LEU A 11 0.44 7.84 -3.21
N ARG A 12 0.60 7.93 -1.89
CA ARG A 12 -0.04 8.96 -1.08
C ARG A 12 0.39 10.36 -1.51
N MET A 13 1.68 10.56 -1.78
CA MET A 13 2.21 11.84 -2.25
C MET A 13 1.71 12.20 -3.66
N LYS A 14 1.60 11.23 -4.58
CA LYS A 14 1.07 11.46 -5.93
C LYS A 14 -0.40 11.88 -5.93
N ILE A 15 -1.21 11.26 -5.08
CA ILE A 15 -2.65 11.56 -4.98
C ILE A 15 -2.92 12.78 -4.07
N GLY A 16 -1.93 13.19 -3.27
CA GLY A 16 -2.07 14.31 -2.33
C GLY A 16 -2.87 13.98 -1.08
N TRP A 17 -2.91 12.71 -0.70
CA TRP A 17 -3.70 12.23 0.44
C TRP A 17 -2.96 12.30 1.77
N VAL A 18 -3.70 12.40 2.88
CA VAL A 18 -3.14 12.10 4.20
C VAL A 18 -3.26 10.60 4.49
N GLN A 19 -2.55 10.12 5.52
CA GLN A 19 -2.54 8.69 5.85
C GLN A 19 -3.94 8.16 6.16
N GLU A 20 -4.81 9.01 6.72
CA GLU A 20 -6.17 8.66 7.06
C GLU A 20 -7.07 8.50 5.83
N ASP A 21 -6.88 9.33 4.78
CA ASP A 21 -7.63 9.18 3.53
C ASP A 21 -7.27 7.86 2.85
N LEU A 22 -5.98 7.53 2.79
CA LEU A 22 -5.53 6.25 2.27
C LEU A 22 -6.07 5.07 3.08
N ALA A 23 -6.16 5.21 4.40
CA ALA A 23 -6.71 4.18 5.27
C ALA A 23 -8.21 3.96 5.01
N ARG A 24 -8.98 5.04 4.84
CA ARG A 24 -10.41 4.98 4.49
C ARG A 24 -10.63 4.37 3.11
N GLU A 25 -9.85 4.77 2.12
CA GLU A 25 -9.95 4.24 0.75
C GLU A 25 -9.68 2.72 0.69
N ILE A 26 -8.64 2.26 1.40
CA ILE A 26 -8.28 0.83 1.41
C ILE A 26 -9.18 0.02 2.36
N GLY A 27 -9.88 0.68 3.28
CA GLY A 27 -10.71 0.03 4.31
C GLY A 27 -9.87 -0.61 5.42
N VAL A 28 -8.79 0.06 5.86
CA VAL A 28 -7.93 -0.37 6.97
C VAL A 28 -7.82 0.72 8.03
N SER A 29 -7.26 0.39 9.19
CA SER A 29 -7.00 1.40 10.22
C SER A 29 -5.85 2.33 9.82
N LEU A 30 -5.88 3.57 10.32
CA LEU A 30 -4.76 4.51 10.21
C LEU A 30 -3.44 3.90 10.71
N SER A 31 -3.50 3.16 11.82
CA SER A 31 -2.33 2.48 12.39
C SER A 31 -1.72 1.43 11.44
N THR A 32 -2.54 0.82 10.57
CA THR A 32 -2.08 -0.12 9.54
C THR A 32 -1.28 0.61 8.46
N VAL A 33 -1.79 1.75 7.97
CA VAL A 33 -1.08 2.58 6.98
C VAL A 33 0.23 3.12 7.56
N GLN A 34 0.20 3.63 8.79
CA GLN A 34 1.40 4.08 9.49
C GLN A 34 2.45 2.97 9.61
N ARG A 35 2.02 1.74 9.92
CA ARG A 35 2.92 0.58 9.97
C ARG A 35 3.54 0.31 8.60
N TRP A 36 2.75 0.34 7.53
CA TRP A 36 3.28 0.16 6.16
C TRP A 36 4.30 1.22 5.79
N GLU A 37 4.00 2.50 6.04
CA GLU A 37 4.92 3.62 5.73
C GLU A 37 6.17 3.66 6.64
N ARG A 38 6.12 3.06 7.84
CA ARG A 38 7.27 3.07 8.76
C ARG A 38 8.15 1.83 8.61
N GLN A 39 7.54 0.64 8.59
CA GLN A 39 8.22 -0.66 8.70
C GLN A 39 7.87 -1.62 7.55
N GLY A 40 7.00 -1.21 6.62
CA GLY A 40 6.43 -2.11 5.64
C GLY A 40 5.45 -3.11 6.27
N GLY A 41 5.25 -4.24 5.60
CA GLY A 41 4.40 -5.31 6.10
C GLY A 41 3.79 -6.13 4.98
N LYS A 42 2.93 -7.09 5.36
CA LYS A 42 2.17 -7.90 4.42
C LYS A 42 0.70 -7.46 4.47
N PRO A 43 0.20 -6.72 3.46
CA PRO A 43 -1.20 -6.33 3.42
C PRO A 43 -2.08 -7.57 3.26
N SER A 44 -3.27 -7.50 3.85
CA SER A 44 -4.30 -8.54 3.71
C SER A 44 -4.71 -8.68 2.23
N ARG A 45 -5.42 -9.76 1.89
CA ARG A 45 -5.87 -9.98 0.50
C ARG A 45 -6.74 -8.83 -0.03
N LEU A 46 -7.59 -8.27 0.81
CA LEU A 46 -8.45 -7.12 0.45
C LEU A 46 -7.62 -5.86 0.27
N ALA A 47 -6.82 -5.49 1.27
CA ALA A 47 -5.95 -4.32 1.20
C ALA A 47 -5.02 -4.36 -0.02
N ARG A 48 -4.52 -5.55 -0.35
CA ARG A 48 -3.69 -5.78 -1.53
C ARG A 48 -4.41 -5.52 -2.85
N ARG A 49 -5.69 -5.89 -2.94
CA ARG A 49 -6.49 -5.64 -4.15
C ARG A 49 -6.66 -4.14 -4.35
N GLU A 50 -7.00 -3.42 -3.29
CA GLU A 50 -7.16 -1.95 -3.36
C GLU A 50 -5.84 -1.25 -3.65
N LEU A 51 -4.74 -1.65 -2.99
CA LEU A 51 -3.41 -1.13 -3.30
C LEU A 51 -3.04 -1.34 -4.77
N LYS A 52 -3.31 -2.52 -5.36
CA LYS A 52 -3.07 -2.75 -6.79
C LYS A 52 -3.87 -1.83 -7.69
N ARG A 53 -5.14 -1.58 -7.34
CA ARG A 53 -5.99 -0.65 -8.09
C ARG A 53 -5.40 0.75 -8.06
N LEU A 54 -5.10 1.27 -6.87
CA LEU A 54 -4.55 2.62 -6.68
C LEU A 54 -3.16 2.78 -7.33
N PHE A 55 -2.31 1.76 -7.25
CA PHE A 55 -1.02 1.76 -7.94
C PHE A 55 -1.19 1.79 -9.47
N GLY A 56 -2.17 1.04 -10.01
CA GLY A 56 -2.49 1.08 -11.44
C GLY A 56 -2.98 2.46 -11.90
N GLU A 57 -3.85 3.11 -11.12
CA GLU A 57 -4.38 4.45 -11.42
C GLU A 57 -3.28 5.53 -11.41
N THR A 58 -2.24 5.36 -10.59
CA THR A 58 -1.13 6.32 -10.46
C THR A 58 0.11 5.97 -11.28
N GLY A 59 0.04 4.90 -12.08
CA GLY A 59 1.14 4.39 -12.88
C GLY A 59 2.34 3.93 -12.05
N ILE A 60 2.12 3.54 -10.79
CA ILE A 60 3.18 3.03 -9.91
C ILE A 60 3.31 1.52 -10.14
N GLU A 61 4.46 1.07 -10.62
CA GLU A 61 4.74 -0.36 -10.70
C GLU A 61 4.95 -0.96 -9.31
N TRP A 62 4.12 -1.94 -8.97
CA TRP A 62 4.23 -2.72 -7.73
C TRP A 62 4.34 -4.21 -8.05
N SER A 63 5.58 -4.72 -8.06
CA SER A 63 5.84 -6.16 -8.18
C SER A 63 5.84 -6.81 -6.81
N GLU A 64 4.72 -7.44 -6.46
CA GLU A 64 4.68 -8.28 -5.29
C GLU A 64 5.48 -9.56 -5.57
N ASN A 65 6.68 -9.64 -5.00
CA ASN A 65 7.45 -10.88 -5.02
C ASN A 65 6.67 -11.94 -4.21
N ARG A 66 5.91 -12.79 -4.92
CA ARG A 66 5.22 -13.95 -4.34
C ARG A 66 6.30 -14.93 -3.89
N SER A 67 6.84 -14.76 -2.68
CA SER A 67 7.68 -15.79 -2.08
C SER A 67 6.84 -17.05 -1.87
N LYS A 68 7.06 -17.99 -2.80
CA LYS A 68 6.90 -19.45 -2.72
C LYS A 68 5.64 -19.92 -1.98
N ARG A 69 4.57 -20.18 -2.74
CA ARG A 69 3.75 -21.35 -2.42
C ARG A 69 4.62 -22.57 -2.72
N ARG A 70 4.83 -23.38 -1.69
CA ARG A 70 5.32 -24.77 -1.81
C ARG A 70 4.52 -25.52 -2.86
#